data_AF-A0A1Z4GEB7-F1
#
_entry.id   AF-A0A1Z4GEB7-F1
#
_cell.length_a   1.000
_cell.length_b   1.000
_cell.length_c   1.000
_cell.angle_alpha   90.00
_cell.angle_beta   90.00
_cell.angle_gamma   90.00
#
_symmetry.space_group_name_H-M   'P 1'
#
loop_
_entity.id
_entity.type
_entity.pdbx_description
1 polymer ?
#
loop_
_entity_poly.entity_id
_entity_poly.type
_entity_poly.pdbx_seq_one_letter_code
_entity_poly.pdbx_strand_id
1 'polypeptide(L)' 'MTTQTHPSVLKKTASVTLSTPVQATLYVSLCALTLWTVYFTTNPAIHDRVHSVRHHTLLVGCH' A
#
# COMPACT_ATOMS: atom_id res chain seq x y z
N MET A 1 22.11 27.23 31.07
CA MET A 1 22.64 27.08 29.70
C MET A 1 21.95 25.87 29.08
N THR A 2 20.97 26.08 28.20
CA THR A 2 20.21 25.00 27.55
C THR A 2 20.83 24.72 26.19
N THR A 3 21.59 23.64 26.06
CA THR A 3 22.15 23.19 24.79
C THR A 3 21.03 22.62 23.91
N GLN A 4 20.65 23.33 22.85
CA GLN A 4 19.77 22.79 21.82
C GLN A 4 20.53 21.77 20.98
N THR A 5 20.23 20.48 21.16
CA THR A 5 20.74 19.42 20.30
C THR A 5 19.88 19.37 19.04
N HIS A 6 20.41 19.85 17.92
CA HIS A 6 19.76 19.69 16.62
C HIS A 6 19.93 18.22 16.18
N PRO A 7 18.83 17.46 16.00
CA PRO A 7 18.96 16.11 15.46
C PRO A 7 19.51 16.21 14.03
N SER A 8 20.59 15.46 13.75
CA SER A 8 21.09 15.31 12.38
C SER A 8 19.95 14.90 11.46
N VAL A 9 19.87 15.48 10.26
CA VAL A 9 18.81 15.21 9.26
C VAL A 9 18.56 13.71 9.10
N LEU A 10 19.62 12.91 9.10
CA LEU A 10 19.57 11.44 8.96
C LEU A 10 18.80 10.74 10.09
N LYS A 11 18.98 11.18 11.35
CA LYS A 11 18.22 10.67 12.52
C LYS A 11 16.74 11.07 12.45
N LYS A 12 16.44 12.28 11.99
CA LYS A 12 15.06 12.75 11.80
C LYS A 12 14.35 11.94 10.72
N THR A 13 15.00 11.72 9.57
CA THR A 13 14.46 10.86 8.50
C THR A 13 14.25 9.44 8.98
N ALA A 14 15.22 8.85 9.70
CA ALA A 14 15.07 7.51 10.26
C ALA A 14 13.87 7.41 11.20
N SER A 15 13.70 8.38 12.11
CA SER A 15 12.56 8.42 13.05
C SER A 15 11.21 8.54 12.34
N VAL A 16 11.14 9.27 11.22
CA VAL A 16 9.91 9.40 10.43
C VAL A 16 9.62 8.11 9.68
N THR A 17 10.61 7.52 9.00
CA THR A 17 10.43 6.28 8.24
C THR A 17 10.09 5.09 9.14
N LEU A 18 10.75 4.99 10.31
CA LEU A 18 10.43 3.97 11.31
C LEU A 18 9.16 4.29 12.11
N SER A 19 8.51 5.44 11.88
CA SER A 19 7.28 5.72 12.61
C SER A 19 6.19 4.72 12.23
N THR A 20 5.45 4.26 13.24
CA THR A 20 4.28 3.38 13.06
C THR A 20 3.29 3.88 12.00
N PRO A 21 2.92 5.19 11.93
CA PRO A 21 1.99 5.64 10.88
C PRO A 21 2.56 5.50 9.47
N VAL A 22 3.85 5.74 9.26
CA VAL A 22 4.48 5.54 7.94
C VAL A 22 4.49 4.05 7.58
N GLN A 23 4.87 3.19 8.52
CA GLN A 23 4.84 1.74 8.30
C GLN A 23 3.42 1.22 8.00
N ALA A 24 2.41 1.67 8.76
CA ALA A 24 1.01 1.32 8.52
C ALA A 24 0.51 1.81 7.16
N THR A 25 0.85 3.04 6.78
CA THR A 25 0.50 3.61 5.47
C THR A 25 1.12 2.81 4.33
N LEU A 26 2.41 2.44 4.45
CA LEU A 26 3.09 1.60 3.46
C LEU A 26 2.44 0.22 3.35
N TYR A 27 2.10 -0.40 4.48
CA TYR A 27 1.43 -1.70 4.51
C TYR A 27 0.04 -1.64 3.85
N VAL A 28 -0.79 -0.68 4.23
CA VAL A 28 -2.12 -0.49 3.63
C VAL A 28 -2.01 -0.20 2.13
N SER A 29 -1.06 0.63 1.71
CA SER A 29 -0.81 0.94 0.30
C SER A 29 -0.38 -0.31 -0.47
N LEU A 30 0.47 -1.15 0.11
CA LEU A 30 0.90 -2.41 -0.49
C LEU A 30 -0.28 -3.39 -0.64
N CYS A 31 -1.14 -3.50 0.37
CA CYS A 31 -2.35 -4.31 0.30
C CYS A 31 -3.29 -3.80 -0.79
N ALA A 32 -3.55 -2.49 -0.83
CA ALA A 32 -4.40 -1.87 -1.84
C ALA A 32 -3.86 -2.10 -3.25
N LEU A 33 -2.55 -1.94 -3.46
CA LEU A 33 -1.90 -2.17 -4.74
C LEU A 33 -1.99 -3.64 -5.16
N THR A 34 -1.76 -4.56 -4.23
CA THR A 34 -1.85 -6.01 -4.48
C THR A 34 -3.26 -6.40 -4.89
N LEU A 35 -4.26 -5.94 -4.13
CA LEU A 35 -5.67 -6.17 -4.45
C LEU A 35 -5.98 -5.59 -5.82
N TRP A 36 -5.63 -4.33 -6.09
CA TRP A 36 -5.82 -3.71 -7.39
C TRP A 36 -5.20 -4.52 -8.54
N THR A 37 -3.96 -4.95 -8.40
CA THR A 37 -3.28 -5.76 -9.43
C THR A 37 -4.01 -7.06 -9.68
N VAL A 38 -4.37 -7.81 -8.64
CA VAL A 38 -5.11 -9.08 -8.80
C VAL A 38 -6.48 -8.83 -9.44
N TYR A 39 -7.15 -7.77 -9.02
CA TYR A 39 -8.51 -7.47 -9.46
C TYR A 39 -8.59 -6.94 -10.89
N PHE A 40 -7.53 -6.30 -11.39
CA PHE A 40 -7.51 -5.67 -12.72
C PHE A 40 -6.49 -6.30 -13.68
N THR A 41 -5.84 -7.40 -13.30
CA THR A 41 -4.91 -8.11 -14.18
C THR A 41 -5.57 -8.61 -15.47
N THR A 42 -4.80 -8.60 -16.56
CA THR A 42 -5.15 -9.21 -17.86
C THR A 42 -4.61 -10.63 -17.99
N ASN A 43 -3.86 -11.13 -17.01
CA ASN A 43 -3.40 -12.52 -17.01
C ASN A 43 -4.61 -13.46 -16.84
N PRO A 44 -4.89 -14.36 -17.81
CA PRO A 44 -6.12 -15.16 -17.81
C PRO A 44 -6.20 -16.10 -16.60
N ALA A 45 -5.09 -16.73 -16.20
CA ALA A 45 -5.09 -17.68 -15.09
C ALA A 45 -5.48 -17.02 -13.76
N ILE A 46 -5.05 -15.77 -13.52
CA ILE A 46 -5.42 -15.03 -12.30
C ILE A 46 -6.80 -14.40 -12.47
N HIS A 47 -7.07 -13.79 -13.63
CA HIS A 47 -8.35 -13.19 -13.99
C HIS A 47 -9.51 -14.16 -13.71
N ASP A 48 -9.45 -15.38 -14.25
CA ASP A 48 -10.54 -16.35 -14.18
C ASP A 48 -10.80 -16.82 -12.74
N ARG A 49 -9.75 -16.85 -11.91
CA ARG A 49 -9.86 -17.21 -10.48
C ARG A 49 -10.64 -16.18 -9.68
N VAL A 50 -10.50 -14.90 -10.01
CA VAL A 50 -11.19 -13.81 -9.30
C VAL A 50 -12.38 -13.25 -10.07
N HIS A 51 -12.66 -13.77 -11.27
CA HIS A 51 -13.72 -13.27 -12.16
C HIS A 51 -15.10 -13.23 -11.48
N SER A 52 -15.47 -14.30 -10.76
CA SER A 52 -16.73 -14.31 -10.00
C SER A 52 -16.77 -13.22 -8.93
N VAL A 53 -15.67 -13.04 -8.18
CA VAL A 53 -15.59 -12.00 -7.14
C VAL A 53 -15.70 -10.60 -7.77
N ARG A 54 -15.05 -10.38 -8.92
CA ARG A 54 -15.12 -9.14 -9.71
C ARG A 54 -16.55 -8.76 -10.08
N HIS A 55 -17.35 -9.72 -10.54
CA HIS A 55 -18.76 -9.49 -10.86
C HIS A 55 -19.63 -9.15 -9.64
N HIS A 56 -19.26 -9.59 -8.45
CA HIS A 56 -19.96 -9.23 -7.21
C HIS A 56 -19.56 -7.86 -6.66
N THR A 57 -18.50 -7.25 -7.20
CA THR A 57 -18.12 -5.88 -6.83
C THR A 57 -18.63 -4.90 -7.85
N LEU A 58 -19.43 -3.94 -7.37
CA LEU A 58 -20.04 -2.86 -8.16
C LEU A 58 -19.04 -1.96 -8.92
N LEU A 59 -17.74 -2.12 -8.67
CA LEU A 59 -16.68 -1.24 -9.18
C LEU A 59 -16.00 -1.79 -10.44
N VAL A 60 -16.14 -3.08 -10.76
CA VAL A 60 -15.34 -3.73 -11.80
C VAL A 60 -16.24 -4.33 -12.86
N GLY A 61 -16.60 -3.50 -13.83
CA GLY A 61 -17.20 -3.96 -15.07
C GLY A 61 -16.25 -4.91 -15.79
N CYS A 62 -16.74 -6.10 -16.08
CA CYS A 62 -16.11 -7.03 -17.02
C CYS A 62 -16.91 -6.97 -18.34
N HIS A 63 -16.29 -7.37 -19.44
CA HIS A 63 -16.93 -7.36 -20.76
C HIS A 63 -18.15 -8.29 -20.82
#